data_AF-A0A9W6BXS6-F1
#
_entry.id   AF-A0A9W6BXS6-F1
#
_cell.length_a   1.000
_cell.length_b   1.000
_cell.length_c   1.000
_cell.angle_alpha   90.00
_cell.angle_beta   90.00
_cell.angle_gamma   90.00
#
_symmetry.space_group_name_H-M   'P 1'
#
loop_
_entity.id
_entity.type
_entity.pdbx_description
1 polymer ?
#
loop_
_entity_poly.entity_id
_entity_poly.type
_entity_poly.pdbx_seq_one_letter_code
_entity_poly.pdbx_strand_id
1 'polypeptide(L)'
;MPQKPLKANKKIDKKKEAANRHGKTAVTRKGKFDKPPKRGKALEAYKDDKDLSKAINKRNESNAAGIAEQAGGKLKVIKGPPPVMAPKDKQKKAGAKVEQAMEE
;
A
#
# COMPACT_ATOMS: atom_id res chain seq x y z
N MET A 1 41.31 -25.86 14.94
CA MET A 1 42.18 -24.90 14.24
C MET A 1 41.52 -23.53 14.29
N PRO A 2 42.20 -22.46 14.74
CA PRO A 2 41.61 -21.13 14.81
C PRO A 2 41.36 -20.55 13.41
N GLN A 3 40.15 -20.04 13.18
CA GLN A 3 39.74 -19.44 11.90
C GLN A 3 40.41 -18.06 11.74
N LYS A 4 41.18 -17.87 10.66
CA LYS A 4 41.85 -16.59 10.38
C LYS A 4 40.82 -15.46 10.25
N PRO A 5 41.00 -14.31 10.93
CA PRO A 5 40.07 -13.19 10.83
C PRO A 5 40.07 -12.60 9.41
N LEU A 6 38.87 -12.32 8.90
CA LEU A 6 38.67 -11.68 7.61
C LEU A 6 39.22 -10.24 7.67
N LYS A 7 40.09 -9.90 6.70
CA LYS A 7 40.73 -8.57 6.60
C LYS A 7 39.66 -7.49 6.43
N ALA A 8 39.69 -6.47 7.29
CA ALA A 8 38.65 -5.45 7.48
C ALA A 8 38.31 -4.53 6.27
N ASN A 9 38.92 -4.71 5.09
CA ASN A 9 38.74 -3.80 3.95
C ASN A 9 38.57 -4.50 2.59
N LYS A 10 38.30 -5.80 2.57
CA LYS A 10 37.94 -6.47 1.30
C LYS A 10 36.47 -6.19 0.98
N LYS A 11 36.23 -5.30 0.01
CA LYS A 11 34.92 -5.15 -0.61
C LYS A 11 34.48 -6.52 -1.11
N ILE A 12 33.33 -7.00 -0.62
CA ILE A 12 32.70 -8.20 -1.16
C ILE A 12 32.30 -7.84 -2.59
N ASP A 13 33.00 -8.40 -3.58
CA ASP A 13 32.65 -8.24 -4.97
C ASP A 13 31.21 -8.72 -5.14
N LYS A 14 30.29 -7.78 -5.37
CA LYS A 14 28.90 -8.09 -5.69
C LYS A 14 28.93 -9.03 -6.89
N LYS A 15 28.24 -10.17 -6.78
CA LYS A 15 28.18 -11.19 -7.83
C LYS A 15 27.96 -10.50 -9.18
N LYS A 16 28.94 -10.63 -10.09
CA LYS A 16 28.84 -10.06 -11.43
C LYS A 16 27.58 -10.61 -12.08
N GLU A 17 26.74 -9.72 -12.59
CA GLU A 17 25.55 -10.10 -13.34
C GLU A 17 25.97 -11.03 -14.49
N ALA A 18 25.26 -12.14 -14.64
CA ALA A 18 25.56 -13.12 -15.68
C ALA A 18 25.39 -12.46 -17.05
N ALA A 19 26.48 -12.30 -17.79
CA ALA A 19 26.43 -11.87 -19.17
C ALA A 19 25.69 -12.92 -20.00
N ASN A 20 25.05 -12.49 -21.10
CA ASN A 20 24.49 -13.42 -22.07
C ASN A 20 25.62 -14.29 -22.69
N ARG A 21 25.27 -15.33 -23.46
CA ARG A 21 26.25 -16.27 -24.07
C ARG A 21 27.41 -15.62 -24.85
N HIS A 22 27.27 -14.34 -25.22
CA HIS A 22 28.29 -13.56 -25.94
C HIS A 22 28.99 -12.50 -25.06
N GLY A 23 28.88 -12.57 -23.74
CA GLY A 23 29.58 -11.66 -22.83
C GLY A 23 29.02 -10.23 -22.77
N LYS A 24 27.87 -9.97 -23.41
CA LYS A 24 27.22 -8.65 -23.40
C LYS A 24 26.24 -8.57 -22.24
N THR A 25 26.30 -7.47 -21.49
CA THR A 25 25.27 -7.15 -20.51
C THR A 25 23.99 -6.71 -21.23
N ALA A 26 22.84 -7.19 -20.76
CA ALA A 26 21.57 -6.76 -21.33
C ALA A 26 21.31 -5.29 -20.96
N VAL A 27 21.44 -4.39 -21.94
CA VAL A 27 21.14 -2.97 -21.73
C VAL A 27 19.62 -2.80 -21.67
N THR A 28 19.07 -2.80 -20.46
CA THR A 28 17.67 -2.42 -20.23
C THR A 28 17.58 -0.91 -20.08
N ARG A 29 16.94 -0.25 -21.07
CA ARG A 29 16.64 1.19 -20.95
C ARG A 29 15.55 1.35 -19.88
N LYS A 30 15.74 2.28 -18.94
CA LYS A 30 14.71 2.65 -17.95
C LYS A 30 13.39 2.94 -18.68
N GLY A 31 12.29 2.39 -18.17
CA GLY A 31 10.96 2.55 -18.76
C GLY A 31 10.73 1.80 -20.09
N LYS A 32 11.59 0.82 -20.45
CA LYS A 32 11.33 -0.03 -21.64
C LYS A 32 10.03 -0.84 -21.48
N PHE A 33 9.71 -1.28 -20.26
CA PHE A 33 8.50 -2.06 -19.96
C PHE A 33 7.23 -1.20 -19.86
N ASP A 34 7.38 0.11 -19.61
CA ASP A 34 6.25 1.06 -19.58
C ASP A 34 5.83 1.53 -20.99
N LYS A 35 6.62 1.19 -22.01
CA LYS A 35 6.30 1.54 -23.39
C LYS A 35 5.31 0.53 -23.95
N PRO A 36 4.07 0.94 -24.29
CA PRO A 36 3.12 0.03 -24.89
C PRO A 36 3.64 -0.49 -26.24
N PRO A 37 3.37 -1.76 -26.57
CA PRO A 37 3.65 -2.28 -27.91
C PRO A 37 2.85 -1.51 -28.96
N LYS A 38 3.43 -1.34 -30.15
CA LYS A 38 2.87 -0.40 -31.14
C LYS A 38 1.50 -0.83 -31.67
N ARG A 39 1.29 -2.12 -32.02
CA ARG A 39 0.04 -2.70 -32.54
C ARG A 39 0.00 -4.23 -32.36
N GLY A 40 -1.19 -4.82 -32.49
CA GLY A 40 -1.40 -6.27 -32.59
C GLY A 40 -1.78 -6.94 -31.27
N LYS A 41 -1.74 -8.29 -31.24
CA LYS A 41 -2.11 -9.11 -30.06
C LYS A 41 -1.31 -8.75 -28.80
N ALA A 42 -0.07 -8.27 -28.97
CA ALA A 42 0.77 -7.82 -27.87
C ALA A 42 0.21 -6.56 -27.18
N LEU A 43 -0.50 -5.67 -27.90
CA LEU A 43 -1.12 -4.48 -27.32
C LEU A 43 -2.35 -4.85 -26.49
N GLU A 44 -3.15 -5.82 -26.94
CA GLU A 44 -4.29 -6.31 -26.15
C GLU A 44 -3.80 -6.99 -24.87
N ALA A 45 -2.82 -7.90 -24.95
CA ALA A 45 -2.21 -8.50 -23.77
C ALA A 45 -1.63 -7.44 -22.80
N TYR A 46 -0.96 -6.41 -23.32
CA TYR A 46 -0.46 -5.31 -22.50
C TYR A 46 -1.57 -4.52 -21.77
N LYS A 47 -2.74 -4.34 -22.41
CA LYS A 47 -3.90 -3.69 -21.76
C LYS A 47 -4.48 -4.60 -20.69
N ASP A 48 -4.67 -5.88 -20.99
CA ASP A 48 -5.19 -6.89 -20.05
C ASP A 48 -4.29 -6.97 -18.80
N ASP A 49 -2.97 -7.05 -18.99
CA ASP A 49 -1.98 -7.07 -17.90
C ASP A 49 -2.05 -5.78 -17.06
N LYS A 50 -2.25 -4.63 -17.71
CA LYS A 50 -2.36 -3.34 -17.04
C LYS A 50 -3.64 -3.24 -16.21
N ASP A 51 -4.76 -3.73 -16.73
CA ASP A 51 -6.04 -3.70 -16.02
C ASP A 51 -6.07 -4.71 -14.87
N LEU A 52 -5.48 -5.89 -15.05
CA LEU A 52 -5.22 -6.83 -13.97
C LEU A 52 -4.36 -6.19 -12.86
N SER A 53 -3.28 -5.51 -13.23
CA SER A 53 -2.39 -4.84 -12.28
C SER A 53 -3.11 -3.75 -11.49
N LYS A 54 -3.95 -2.94 -12.14
CA LYS A 54 -4.79 -1.93 -11.46
C LYS A 54 -5.77 -2.58 -10.48
N ALA A 55 -6.42 -3.68 -10.88
CA ALA A 55 -7.36 -4.39 -10.02
C ALA A 55 -6.68 -4.96 -8.76
N ILE A 56 -5.49 -5.54 -8.93
CA ILE A 56 -4.67 -6.04 -7.82
C ILE A 56 -4.27 -4.89 -6.88
N ASN A 57 -3.78 -3.78 -7.43
CA ASN A 57 -3.37 -2.63 -6.62
C ASN A 57 -4.56 -2.06 -5.83
N LYS A 58 -5.72 -1.88 -6.47
CA LYS A 58 -6.94 -1.43 -5.80
C LYS A 58 -7.32 -2.33 -4.62
N ARG A 59 -7.23 -3.66 -4.80
CA ARG A 59 -7.51 -4.63 -3.73
C ARG A 59 -6.47 -4.57 -2.61
N ASN A 60 -5.19 -4.45 -2.96
CA ASN A 60 -4.11 -4.36 -1.97
C ASN A 60 -4.23 -3.08 -1.14
N GLU A 61 -4.54 -1.95 -1.78
CA GLU A 61 -4.79 -0.67 -1.12
C GLU A 61 -6.00 -0.75 -0.19
N SER A 62 -7.12 -1.32 -0.63
CA SER A 62 -8.29 -1.50 0.24
C SER A 62 -8.02 -2.42 1.42
N ASN A 63 -7.28 -3.52 1.19
CA ASN A 63 -6.91 -4.45 2.26
C ASN A 63 -5.95 -3.79 3.25
N ALA A 64 -4.96 -3.03 2.77
CA ALA A 64 -4.05 -2.28 3.63
C ALA A 64 -4.79 -1.23 4.46
N ALA A 65 -5.75 -0.52 3.86
CA ALA A 65 -6.61 0.42 4.58
C ALA A 65 -7.45 -0.28 5.65
N GLY A 66 -8.07 -1.41 5.32
CA GLY A 66 -8.85 -2.21 6.28
C GLY A 66 -8.02 -2.77 7.42
N ILE A 67 -6.81 -3.27 7.14
CA ILE A 67 -5.88 -3.75 8.17
C ILE A 67 -5.43 -2.59 9.06
N ALA A 68 -5.14 -1.41 8.49
CA ALA A 68 -4.78 -0.23 9.28
C ALA A 68 -5.93 0.25 10.17
N GLU A 69 -7.17 0.22 9.68
CA GLU A 69 -8.37 0.52 10.46
C GLU A 69 -8.58 -0.48 11.60
N GLN A 70 -8.35 -1.78 11.35
CA GLN A 70 -8.47 -2.82 12.37
C GLN A 70 -7.33 -2.77 13.40
N ALA A 71 -6.09 -2.59 12.95
CA ALA A 71 -4.90 -2.54 13.79
C ALA A 71 -4.80 -1.24 14.61
N GLY A 72 -5.40 -0.14 14.14
CA GLY A 72 -5.48 1.13 14.84
C GLY A 72 -6.47 1.17 16.01
N GLY A 73 -7.24 0.10 16.22
CA GLY A 73 -8.36 0.09 17.16
C GLY A 73 -9.48 1.02 16.68
N LYS A 74 -10.73 0.73 17.07
CA LYS A 74 -11.91 1.55 16.74
C LYS A 74 -11.85 2.93 17.40
N LEU A 75 -10.92 3.81 17.02
CA LEU A 75 -11.03 5.23 17.30
C LEU A 75 -11.99 5.82 16.27
N LYS A 76 -13.27 5.52 16.48
CA LYS A 76 -14.40 6.20 15.86
C LYS A 76 -14.22 7.67 16.21
N VAL A 77 -13.67 8.48 15.29
CA VAL A 77 -13.66 9.93 15.48
C VAL A 77 -15.12 10.35 15.52
N ILE A 78 -15.61 10.64 16.72
CA ILE A 78 -16.96 11.14 16.92
C ILE A 78 -17.02 12.43 16.10
N LYS A 79 -17.77 12.41 14.99
CA LYS A 79 -18.02 13.60 14.18
C LYS A 79 -19.07 14.44 14.89
N GLY A 80 -18.65 15.07 15.99
CA GLY A 80 -19.47 15.95 16.81
C GLY A 80 -18.73 16.31 18.08
N PRO A 81 -18.81 17.57 18.55
CA PRO A 81 -18.25 17.95 19.84
C PRO A 81 -18.88 17.07 20.94
N PRO A 82 -18.11 16.66 21.96
CA PRO A 82 -18.67 15.93 23.10
C PRO A 82 -19.82 16.76 23.70
N PRO A 83 -20.91 16.12 24.20
CA PRO A 83 -22.12 16.81 24.63
C PRO A 83 -21.88 17.86 25.73
N VAL A 84 -20.75 17.79 26.42
CA VAL A 84 -20.26 18.77 27.40
C VAL A 84 -19.76 20.09 26.80
N MET A 85 -19.59 20.19 25.47
CA MET A 85 -19.14 21.42 24.80
C MET A 85 -20.08 21.90 23.68
N ALA A 86 -21.32 21.40 23.61
CA ALA A 86 -22.32 21.90 22.67
C ALA A 86 -23.05 23.14 23.24
N PRO A 87 -23.43 24.13 22.40
CA PRO A 87 -24.25 25.26 22.84
C PRO A 87 -25.59 24.77 23.44
N LYS A 88 -26.04 25.44 24.50
CA LYS A 88 -27.14 25.02 25.40
C LYS A 88 -28.43 24.57 24.69
N ASP A 89 -28.68 25.06 23.47
CA ASP A 89 -29.87 24.72 22.68
C ASP A 89 -29.88 23.28 22.16
N LYS A 90 -28.70 22.66 21.95
CA LYS A 90 -28.58 21.27 21.47
C LYS A 90 -28.52 20.24 22.60
N GLN A 91 -28.20 20.65 23.82
CA GLN A 91 -28.17 19.75 24.98
C GLN A 91 -29.58 19.31 25.41
N LYS A 92 -30.58 20.20 25.35
CA LYS A 92 -31.99 19.84 25.67
C LYS A 92 -32.58 18.78 24.73
N LYS A 93 -32.24 18.84 23.44
CA LYS A 93 -32.74 17.89 22.43
C LYS A 93 -32.03 16.54 22.48
N ALA A 94 -30.78 16.52 22.97
CA ALA A 94 -30.03 15.28 23.19
C ALA A 94 -30.47 14.56 24.47
N GLY A 95 -30.75 15.28 25.57
CA GLY A 95 -31.27 14.70 26.81
C GLY A 95 -32.61 13.98 26.61
N ALA A 96 -33.56 14.63 25.92
CA ALA A 96 -34.88 14.05 25.65
C ALA A 96 -34.85 12.76 24.79
N LYS A 97 -33.84 12.60 23.93
CA LYS A 97 -33.66 11.38 23.12
C LYS A 97 -33.02 10.23 23.89
N VAL A 98 -32.29 10.52 24.96
CA VAL A 98 -31.66 9.49 25.81
C VAL A 98 -32.68 8.94 26.81
N GLU A 99 -33.59 9.77 27.35
CA GLU A 99 -34.72 9.30 28.17
C GLU A 99 -35.67 8.40 27.38
N GLN A 100 -36.06 8.78 26.15
CA GLN A 100 -36.95 7.95 25.31
C GLN A 100 -36.33 6.60 24.90
N ALA A 101 -35.00 6.47 24.87
CA ALA A 101 -34.33 5.21 24.53
C ALA A 101 -34.09 4.32 25.76
N MET A 102 -34.43 4.78 26.95
CA MET A 102 -34.26 4.06 28.21
C MET A 102 -35.60 3.62 28.81
N GLU A 103 -36.71 4.05 28.22
CA GLU A 103 -38.09 3.71 28.62
C GLU A 103 -38.80 2.76 27.63
N GLU A 104 -38.06 2.19 26.67
CA GLU A 104 -38.54 1.14 25.74
C GLU A 104 -37.73 -0.16 25.92
#